data_AF-A0A382C6S0-F1
#
_entry.id   AF-A0A382C6S0-F1
#
_cell.length_a   1.000
_cell.length_b   1.000
_cell.length_c   1.000
_cell.angle_alpha   90.00
_cell.angle_beta   90.00
_cell.angle_gamma   90.00
#
_symmetry.space_group_name_H-M   'P 1'
#
loop_
_entity.id
_entity.type
_entity.pdbx_description
1 polymer ?
#
loop_
_entity_poly.entity_id
_entity_poly.type
_entity_poly.pdbx_seq_one_letter_code
_entity_poly.pdbx_strand_id
1 'polypeptide(L)'
;MPGSAAMPPGAPLMNLTARETEILAAMVDRLIPSDELGIGALEADALGYIDRTLSELGPDSVESYRTGLAALDRYSEYTRGARFIE
;
A
#
# COMPACT_ATOMS: atom_id res chain seq x y z
N MET A 1 -21.15 12.91 -14.85
CA MET A 1 -20.00 12.96 -13.92
C MET A 1 -20.47 12.44 -12.56
N PRO A 2 -20.32 11.15 -12.23
CA PRO A 2 -20.63 10.72 -10.87
C PRO A 2 -19.54 11.26 -9.95
N GLY A 3 -19.95 11.97 -8.90
CA GLY A 3 -19.04 12.53 -7.91
C GLY A 3 -18.24 11.41 -7.24
N SER A 4 -16.92 11.61 -7.17
CA SER A 4 -16.00 10.73 -6.46
C SER A 4 -16.37 10.77 -4.97
N ALA A 5 -17.20 9.82 -4.52
CA ALA A 5 -17.42 9.60 -3.11
C ALA A 5 -16.08 9.19 -2.51
N ALA A 6 -15.52 10.01 -1.62
CA ALA A 6 -14.39 9.61 -0.80
C ALA A 6 -14.82 8.37 0.00
N MET A 7 -14.18 7.23 -0.27
CA MET A 7 -14.38 6.03 0.54
C MET A 7 -13.96 6.33 1.97
N PRO A 8 -14.67 5.78 2.98
CA PRO A 8 -14.26 5.93 4.36
C PRO A 8 -12.85 5.33 4.55
N PRO A 9 -11.98 5.97 5.35
CA PRO A 9 -10.69 5.41 5.68
C PRO A 9 -10.89 4.01 6.29
N GLY A 10 -10.24 3.01 5.70
CA GLY A 10 -10.38 1.61 6.11
C GLY A 10 -11.39 0.77 5.30
N ALA A 11 -11.86 1.25 4.15
CA ALA A 11 -12.56 0.36 3.20
C ALA A 11 -11.66 -0.84 2.82
N PRO A 12 -12.22 -2.07 2.72
CA PRO A 12 -11.43 -3.23 2.36
C PRO A 12 -10.86 -3.06 0.94
N LEU A 13 -9.53 -3.10 0.84
CA LEU A 13 -8.83 -3.06 -0.45
C LEU A 13 -9.19 -4.31 -1.24
N MET A 14 -9.44 -4.16 -2.53
CA MET A 14 -9.98 -5.24 -3.37
C MET A 14 -8.89 -5.97 -4.16
N ASN A 15 -7.76 -5.30 -4.44
CA ASN A 15 -6.76 -5.84 -5.36
C ASN A 15 -5.64 -6.61 -4.63
N LEU A 16 -5.35 -6.28 -3.38
CA LEU A 16 -4.27 -6.87 -2.59
C LEU A 16 -4.81 -7.71 -1.42
N THR A 17 -4.06 -8.72 -1.01
CA THR A 17 -4.35 -9.48 0.22
C THR A 17 -4.10 -8.63 1.46
N ALA A 18 -4.60 -9.08 2.62
CA ALA A 18 -4.38 -8.39 3.89
C ALA A 18 -2.87 -8.22 4.19
N ARG A 19 -2.07 -9.26 4.00
CA ARG A 19 -0.62 -9.23 4.24
C ARG A 19 0.11 -8.28 3.27
N GLU A 20 -0.22 -8.32 1.98
CA GLU A 20 0.34 -7.40 0.99
C GLU A 20 -0.01 -5.94 1.33
N THR A 21 -1.23 -5.72 1.81
CA THR A 21 -1.69 -4.40 2.27
C THR A 21 -0.91 -3.92 3.49
N GLU A 22 -0.62 -4.78 4.46
CA GLU A 22 0.21 -4.43 5.63
C GLU A 22 1.64 -4.04 5.21
N ILE A 23 2.24 -4.80 4.29
CA ILE A 23 3.58 -4.49 3.75
C ILE A 23 3.55 -3.14 3.01
N LEU A 24 2.53 -2.92 2.18
CA LEU A 24 2.35 -1.66 1.45
C LEU A 24 2.15 -0.49 2.42
N ALA A 25 1.32 -0.66 3.45
CA ALA A 25 1.06 0.35 4.49
C ALA A 25 2.35 0.74 5.21
N ALA A 26 3.11 -0.24 5.68
CA ALA A 26 4.40 0.00 6.33
C ALA A 26 5.40 0.67 5.37
N MET A 27 5.33 0.37 4.07
CA MET A 27 6.21 0.99 3.08
C MET A 27 5.86 2.46 2.86
N VAL A 28 4.58 2.78 2.63
CA VAL A 28 4.16 4.17 2.38
C VAL A 28 4.28 5.04 3.62
N ASP A 29 4.05 4.49 4.82
CA ASP A 29 4.26 5.18 6.09
C ASP A 29 5.73 5.56 6.32
N ARG A 30 6.67 4.70 5.92
CA ARG A 30 8.11 5.00 5.97
C ARG A 30 8.56 5.99 4.90
N LEU A 31 7.86 6.05 3.76
CA LEU A 31 8.17 6.98 2.67
C LEU A 31 7.63 8.39 2.94
N ILE A 32 6.42 8.49 3.48
CA ILE A 32 5.74 9.74 3.81
C ILE A 32 5.15 9.59 5.22
N PRO A 33 5.97 9.76 6.27
CA PRO A 33 5.51 9.67 7.64
C PRO A 33 4.62 10.86 8.00
N SER A 34 3.75 10.68 8.99
CA SER A 34 3.08 11.81 9.65
C SER A 34 4.08 12.51 10.57
N ASP A 35 4.48 13.73 10.24
CA ASP A 35 5.47 14.50 11.00
C ASP A 35 5.16 16.01 10.98
N GLU A 36 6.11 16.83 11.45
CA GLU A 36 5.95 18.29 11.52
C GLU A 36 5.81 18.96 10.14
N LEU A 37 6.15 18.27 9.04
CA LEU A 37 6.06 18.76 7.67
C LEU A 37 4.68 18.53 7.05
N GLY A 38 3.84 17.68 7.65
CA GLY A 38 2.47 17.46 7.20
C GLY A 38 1.88 16.10 7.56
N ILE A 39 0.73 15.82 6.97
CA ILE A 39 0.03 14.54 7.12
C ILE A 39 0.79 13.43 6.39
N GLY A 40 0.83 12.24 6.99
CA GLY A 40 1.47 11.06 6.39
C GLY A 40 0.64 10.44 5.26
N ALA A 41 1.25 9.52 4.51
CA ALA A 41 0.61 8.80 3.41
C ALA A 41 -0.67 8.06 3.85
N LEU A 42 -0.67 7.49 5.05
CA LEU A 42 -1.83 6.76 5.56
C LEU A 42 -3.00 7.68 5.86
N GLU A 43 -2.73 8.84 6.48
CA GLU A 43 -3.74 9.88 6.74
C GLU A 43 -4.27 10.50 5.44
N ALA A 44 -3.43 10.58 4.41
CA ALA A 44 -3.79 11.07 3.09
C ALA A 44 -4.54 10.06 2.21
N ASP A 45 -4.92 8.88 2.73
CA ASP A 45 -5.59 7.79 2.00
C ASP A 45 -4.79 7.29 0.77
N ALA A 46 -3.46 7.25 0.88
CA ALA A 46 -2.60 6.75 -0.21
C ALA A 46 -2.93 5.30 -0.59
N LEU A 47 -3.32 4.47 0.39
CA LEU A 47 -3.70 3.08 0.13
C LEU A 47 -4.98 2.97 -0.71
N GLY A 48 -6.01 3.76 -0.38
CA GLY A 48 -7.24 3.81 -1.16
C GLY A 48 -7.02 4.34 -2.58
N TYR A 49 -6.12 5.31 -2.74
CA TYR A 49 -5.70 5.77 -4.06
C TYR A 49 -5.03 4.66 -4.89
N ILE A 50 -4.02 3.97 -4.32
CA ILE A 50 -3.30 2.89 -5.01
C ILE A 50 -4.28 1.76 -5.40
N ASP A 51 -5.17 1.34 -4.51
CA ASP A 51 -6.14 0.29 -4.80
C ASP A 51 -7.08 0.69 -5.96
N ARG A 52 -7.59 1.93 -5.96
CA ARG A 52 -8.40 2.43 -7.09
C ARG A 52 -7.63 2.43 -8.39
N THR A 53 -6.40 2.94 -8.38
CA THR A 53 -5.54 2.98 -9.57
C THR A 53 -5.21 1.59 -10.08
N LEU A 54 -4.98 0.61 -9.19
CA LEU A 54 -4.77 -0.78 -9.58
C LEU A 54 -6.00 -1.40 -10.26
N SER A 55 -7.21 -1.08 -9.76
CA SER A 55 -8.45 -1.50 -10.43
C SER A 55 -8.63 -0.87 -11.81
N GLU A 56 -8.15 0.36 -12.03
CA GLU A 56 -8.22 1.05 -13.32
C GLU A 56 -7.16 0.55 -14.32
N LEU A 57 -5.94 0.27 -13.87
CA LEU A 57 -4.83 -0.18 -14.70
C LEU A 57 -4.89 -1.67 -15.07
N GLY A 58 -5.61 -2.47 -14.28
CA GLY A 58 -5.89 -3.87 -14.59
C GLY A 58 -4.87 -4.88 -14.02
N PRO A 59 -5.00 -6.17 -14.39
CA PRO A 59 -4.39 -7.29 -13.69
C PRO A 59 -2.86 -7.30 -13.71
N ASP A 60 -2.23 -6.87 -14.81
CA ASP A 60 -0.76 -6.83 -14.93
C ASP A 60 -0.13 -5.88 -13.90
N SER A 61 -0.81 -4.77 -13.59
CA SER A 61 -0.37 -3.83 -12.56
C SER A 61 -0.51 -4.43 -11.16
N VAL A 62 -1.61 -5.16 -10.92
CA VAL A 62 -1.81 -5.88 -9.65
C VAL A 62 -0.72 -6.93 -9.45
N GLU A 63 -0.41 -7.74 -10.46
CA GLU A 63 0.63 -8.76 -10.39
C GLU A 63 2.02 -8.16 -10.14
N SER A 64 2.32 -7.02 -10.77
CA SER A 64 3.57 -6.29 -10.57
C SER A 64 3.71 -5.84 -9.11
N TYR A 65 2.64 -5.32 -8.51
CA TYR A 65 2.62 -4.94 -7.09
C TYR A 65 2.81 -6.15 -6.17
N ARG A 66 2.10 -7.26 -6.42
CA ARG A 66 2.24 -8.48 -5.61
C ARG A 66 3.65 -9.04 -5.64
N THR A 67 4.23 -9.12 -6.83
CA THR A 67 5.62 -9.55 -7.03
C THR A 67 6.59 -8.65 -6.27
N GLY A 68 6.41 -7.32 -6.39
CA GLY A 68 7.25 -6.34 -5.71
C GLY A 68 7.19 -6.43 -4.19
N LEU A 69 5.98 -6.52 -3.62
CA LEU A 69 5.78 -6.64 -2.17
C LEU A 69 6.37 -7.95 -1.62
N ALA A 70 6.21 -9.06 -2.33
CA ALA A 70 6.83 -10.33 -1.95
C ALA A 70 8.37 -10.28 -2.02
N ALA A 71 8.93 -9.58 -3.00
CA ALA A 71 10.37 -9.37 -3.12
C ALA A 71 10.91 -8.50 -1.97
N LEU A 72 10.20 -7.43 -1.61
CA LEU A 72 10.56 -6.55 -0.50
C LEU A 72 10.58 -7.31 0.84
N ASP A 73 9.56 -8.13 1.09
CA ASP A 73 9.45 -8.91 2.32
C ASP A 73 10.57 -9.95 2.44
N ARG A 74 10.89 -10.65 1.34
CA ARG A 74 12.03 -11.58 1.27
C ARG A 74 13.37 -10.87 1.41
N TYR A 75 13.53 -9.71 0.79
CA TYR A 75 14.79 -8.96 0.86
C TYR A 75 15.07 -8.45 2.27
N SER A 76 14.03 -8.05 2.99
CA SER A 76 14.12 -7.65 4.40
C SER A 76 14.56 -8.82 5.27
N GLU A 77 13.95 -9.99 5.08
CA GLU A 77 14.35 -11.20 5.79
C GLU A 77 15.80 -11.58 5.50
N TYR A 78 16.21 -11.51 4.23
CA TYR A 78 17.58 -11.83 3.82
C TYR A 78 18.62 -10.87 4.40
N THR A 79 18.33 -9.57 4.46
CA THR A 79 19.32 -8.54 4.85
C THR A 79 19.26 -8.13 6.32
N ARG A 80 18.10 -8.26 6.97
CA ARG A 80 17.84 -7.82 8.34
C ARG A 80 17.45 -8.97 9.29
N GLY A 81 17.18 -10.17 8.76
CA GLY A 81 16.78 -11.33 9.55
C GLY A 81 15.32 -11.34 10.01
N ALA A 82 14.50 -10.41 9.51
CA ALA A 82 13.08 -10.26 9.85
C ALA A 82 12.25 -9.84 8.63
N ARG A 83 10.96 -10.17 8.61
CA ARG A 83 10.05 -9.69 7.55
C ARG A 83 9.96 -8.17 7.56
N PHE A 84 9.51 -7.56 6.47
CA PHE A 84 9.53 -6.11 6.32
C PHE A 84 8.70 -5.35 7.36
N ILE A 85 7.66 -5.98 7.91
CA ILE A 85 6.79 -5.38 8.93
C ILE A 85 7.19 -5.72 10.38
N GLU A 86 8.21 -6.55 10.56
CA GLU A 86 8.75 -6.96 11.86
C GLU A 86 9.96 -6.08 12.25
#